data_AF-A0A3P6AV84-F1
#
_entry.id   AF-A0A3P6AV84-F1
#
_cell.length_a   1.000
_cell.length_b   1.000
_cell.length_c   1.000
_cell.angle_alpha   90.00
_cell.angle_beta   90.00
_cell.angle_gamma   90.00
#
_symmetry.space_group_name_H-M   'P 1'
#
loop_
_entity.id
_entity.type
_entity.pdbx_description
1 polymer ?
#
loop_
_entity_poly.entity_id
_entity_poly.type
_entity_poly.pdbx_seq_one_letter_code
_entity_poly.pdbx_strand_id
1 'polypeptide(L)'
;MFDVQSISLGAKHAALVTRQGEVFCWGNGNSGKLGLKVNLDIDHPKCVESLEGVAVGSVACSDNQTCAVTESGELYLWGIDGGTIGESGRQFLTRKIADVFGGSLRVYSVACGAWHTAIVTFSGQHYPYGSGTFGVLGHGSL
;
A
#
# COMPACT_ATOMS: atom_id res chain seq x y z
N MET A 1 5.09 -14.61 19.61
CA MET A 1 4.24 -15.15 18.52
C MET A 1 3.48 -13.95 17.97
N PHE A 2 3.63 -13.64 16.68
CA PHE A 2 2.87 -12.53 16.09
C PHE A 2 1.43 -13.02 15.85
N ASP A 3 0.47 -12.32 16.44
CA ASP A 3 -0.95 -12.54 16.12
C ASP A 3 -1.25 -11.77 14.84
N VAL A 4 -1.11 -12.44 13.70
CA VAL A 4 -1.19 -11.82 12.37
C VAL A 4 -2.66 -11.62 11.99
N GLN A 5 -3.00 -10.38 11.64
CA GLN A 5 -4.33 -9.99 11.16
C GLN A 5 -4.43 -10.04 9.64
N SER A 6 -3.39 -9.58 8.94
CA SER A 6 -3.36 -9.50 7.48
C SER A 6 -1.95 -9.76 6.98
N ILE A 7 -1.84 -10.38 5.81
CA ILE A 7 -0.57 -10.56 5.08
C ILE A 7 -0.80 -10.31 3.60
N SER A 8 0.19 -9.71 2.94
CA SER A 8 0.18 -9.51 1.50
C SER A 8 1.57 -9.76 0.92
N LEU A 9 1.60 -10.30 -0.29
CA LEU A 9 2.82 -10.63 -1.03
C LEU A 9 2.84 -9.81 -2.33
N GLY A 10 3.94 -9.10 -2.56
CA GLY A 10 4.27 -8.52 -3.85
C GLY A 10 5.23 -9.42 -4.63
N ALA A 11 5.70 -8.98 -5.80
CA ALA A 11 6.59 -9.80 -6.63
C ALA A 11 7.90 -10.22 -5.94
N LYS A 12 8.47 -9.33 -5.11
CA LYS A 12 9.76 -9.56 -4.43
C LYS A 12 9.79 -9.06 -2.99
N HIS A 13 8.64 -8.77 -2.40
CA HIS A 13 8.56 -8.30 -1.02
C HIS A 13 7.25 -8.77 -0.39
N ALA A 14 7.17 -8.71 0.93
CA ALA A 14 6.00 -9.10 1.68
C ALA A 14 5.77 -8.10 2.82
N ALA A 15 4.50 -7.96 3.18
CA ALA A 15 4.07 -7.15 4.31
C ALA A 15 3.06 -7.92 5.14
N LEU A 16 3.09 -7.72 6.45
CA LEU A 16 2.06 -8.22 7.36
C LEU A 16 1.63 -7.13 8.34
N VAL A 17 0.46 -7.33 8.93
CA VAL A 17 -0.11 -6.50 9.99
C VAL A 17 -0.45 -7.40 11.16
N THR A 18 -0.08 -7.00 12.37
CA THR A 18 -0.46 -7.68 13.61
C THR A 18 -1.85 -7.20 14.08
N ARG A 19 -2.50 -7.93 14.98
CA ARG A 19 -3.74 -7.46 15.63
C ARG A 19 -3.58 -6.19 16.44
N GLN A 20 -2.34 -5.82 16.78
CA GLN A 20 -2.01 -4.57 17.44
C GLN A 20 -1.92 -3.40 16.45
N GLY A 21 -2.05 -3.66 15.14
CA GLY A 21 -1.96 -2.67 14.07
C GLY A 21 -0.54 -2.38 13.60
N GLU A 22 0.45 -3.15 14.06
CA GLU A 22 1.85 -2.95 13.67
C GLU A 22 2.13 -3.52 12.28
N VAL A 23 2.86 -2.77 11.46
CA VAL A 23 3.20 -3.19 10.10
C VAL A 23 4.64 -3.66 10.03
N PHE A 24 4.85 -4.84 9.46
CA PHE A 24 6.16 -5.39 9.18
C PHE A 24 6.33 -5.59 7.68
N CYS A 25 7.51 -5.25 7.15
CA CYS A 25 7.87 -5.43 5.74
C CYS A 25 9.23 -6.11 5.61
N TRP A 26 9.38 -6.95 4.58
CA TRP A 26 10.64 -7.62 4.23
C TRP A 26 10.70 -8.00 2.75
N GLY A 27 11.86 -8.45 2.31
CA GLY A 27 12.21 -8.78 0.93
C GLY A 27 13.03 -7.67 0.28
N ASN A 28 12.78 -7.45 -1.01
CA ASN A 28 13.57 -6.53 -1.83
C ASN A 28 13.32 -5.06 -1.45
N GLY A 29 14.40 -4.34 -1.11
CA GLY A 29 14.37 -2.94 -0.66
C GLY A 29 14.27 -1.90 -1.77
N ASN A 30 14.43 -2.33 -3.03
CA ASN A 30 14.41 -1.43 -4.16
C ASN A 30 13.13 -0.60 -4.20
N SER A 31 13.24 0.63 -4.69
CA SER A 31 12.10 1.53 -4.90
C SER A 31 11.46 2.07 -3.61
N GLY A 32 12.01 1.73 -2.42
CA GLY A 32 11.47 2.18 -1.13
C GLY A 32 10.24 1.41 -0.66
N LYS A 33 9.86 0.32 -1.33
CA LYS A 33 8.63 -0.45 -1.08
C LYS A 33 8.55 -1.16 0.27
N LEU A 34 9.63 -1.16 1.04
CA LEU A 34 9.63 -1.63 2.42
C LEU A 34 9.23 -0.54 3.43
N GLY A 35 9.34 0.75 3.07
CA GLY A 35 9.00 1.86 3.98
C GLY A 35 10.01 2.06 5.13
N LEU A 36 11.18 1.42 5.05
CA LEU A 36 12.17 1.34 6.14
C LEU A 36 13.25 2.44 6.09
N LYS A 37 13.07 3.51 5.29
CA LYS A 37 14.08 4.56 5.06
C LYS A 37 15.42 4.07 4.48
N VAL A 38 15.51 2.79 4.09
CA VAL A 38 16.70 2.16 3.53
C VAL A 38 16.36 1.52 2.18
N ASN A 39 17.33 1.53 1.26
CA ASN A 39 17.23 0.87 -0.05
C ASN A 39 18.07 -0.40 -0.04
N LEU A 40 17.81 -1.27 0.93
CA LEU A 40 18.52 -2.53 1.14
C LEU A 40 17.52 -3.67 1.26
N ASP A 41 17.87 -4.83 0.73
CA ASP A 41 17.09 -6.05 0.88
C ASP A 41 17.11 -6.49 2.36
N ILE A 42 15.96 -6.87 2.87
CA ILE A 42 15.76 -7.32 4.25
C ILE A 42 15.23 -8.75 4.19
N ASP A 43 15.91 -9.70 4.81
CA ASP A 43 15.57 -11.13 4.73
C ASP A 43 14.61 -11.61 5.84
N HIS A 44 14.24 -10.74 6.78
CA HIS A 44 13.33 -11.03 7.88
C HIS A 44 12.33 -9.88 8.12
N PRO A 45 11.13 -10.14 8.68
CA PRO A 45 10.15 -9.09 8.99
C PRO A 45 10.74 -7.98 9.85
N LYS A 46 10.69 -6.73 9.36
CA LYS A 46 11.14 -5.55 10.09
C LYS A 46 10.01 -4.52 10.21
N CYS A 47 9.89 -3.92 11.39
CA CYS A 47 8.82 -2.97 11.69
C CYS A 47 8.97 -1.69 10.85
N VAL A 48 7.86 -1.21 10.30
CA VAL A 48 7.75 0.05 9.57
C VAL A 48 7.48 1.17 10.57
N GLU A 49 8.54 1.70 11.17
CA GLU A 49 8.48 2.70 12.26
C GLU A 49 7.67 3.96 11.90
N SER A 50 7.55 4.32 10.61
CA SER A 50 6.75 5.47 10.20
C SER A 50 5.23 5.28 10.35
N LEU A 51 4.78 4.05 10.66
CA LEU A 51 3.40 3.71 11.00
C LEU A 51 3.22 3.38 12.48
N GLU A 52 4.22 3.62 13.33
CA GLU A 52 4.10 3.40 14.76
C GLU A 52 2.96 4.25 15.36
N GLY A 53 2.09 3.63 16.16
CA GLY A 53 0.91 4.28 16.73
C GLY A 53 -0.28 4.44 15.76
N VAL A 54 -0.15 3.99 14.52
CA VAL A 54 -1.26 3.96 13.55
C VAL A 54 -1.94 2.58 13.61
N ALA A 55 -3.25 2.55 13.86
CA ALA A 55 -4.04 1.31 13.89
C ALA A 55 -4.29 0.80 12.47
N VAL A 56 -3.32 0.10 11.88
CA VAL A 56 -3.45 -0.51 10.56
C VAL A 56 -4.31 -1.77 10.64
N GLY A 57 -5.30 -1.89 9.76
CA GLY A 57 -6.19 -3.06 9.70
C GLY A 57 -5.86 -4.03 8.57
N SER A 58 -5.29 -3.54 7.47
CA SER A 58 -4.91 -4.37 6.31
C SER A 58 -3.77 -3.77 5.50
N VAL A 59 -3.11 -4.63 4.72
CA VAL A 59 -2.03 -4.26 3.78
C VAL A 59 -2.24 -4.92 2.43
N ALA A 60 -1.76 -4.26 1.37
CA ALA A 60 -1.74 -4.77 0.01
C ALA A 60 -0.40 -4.44 -0.66
N CYS A 61 0.16 -5.39 -1.40
CA CYS A 61 1.47 -5.28 -2.04
C CYS A 61 1.33 -5.45 -3.56
N SER A 62 2.00 -4.58 -4.30
CA SER A 62 2.20 -4.66 -5.75
C SER A 62 3.65 -5.10 -6.04
N ASP A 63 4.15 -4.94 -7.26
CA ASP A 63 5.55 -5.24 -7.59
C ASP A 63 6.52 -4.29 -6.89
N ASN A 64 6.14 -3.01 -6.85
CA ASN A 64 6.98 -1.89 -6.41
C ASN A 64 6.32 -0.92 -5.42
N GLN A 65 5.09 -1.22 -4.99
CA GLN A 65 4.30 -0.38 -4.08
C GLN A 65 3.74 -1.25 -2.95
N THR A 66 3.60 -0.64 -1.79
CA THR A 66 2.88 -1.21 -0.66
C THR A 66 1.86 -0.20 -0.16
N CYS A 67 0.68 -0.71 0.19
CA CYS A 67 -0.44 0.06 0.69
C CYS A 67 -0.83 -0.47 2.07
N ALA A 68 -1.22 0.42 2.97
CA ALA A 68 -1.83 0.08 4.24
C ALA A 68 -3.13 0.86 4.42
N VAL A 69 -4.16 0.19 4.95
CA VAL A 69 -5.44 0.80 5.30
C VAL A 69 -5.63 0.72 6.81
N THR A 70 -5.90 1.85 7.44
CA THR A 70 -6.19 1.90 8.86
C THR A 70 -7.61 1.49 9.17
N GLU A 71 -7.90 1.13 10.41
CA GLU A 71 -9.26 0.85 10.87
C GLU A 71 -10.19 2.07 10.75
N SER A 72 -9.64 3.29 10.81
CA SER A 72 -10.36 4.54 10.57
C SER A 72 -10.70 4.76 9.09
N GLY A 73 -10.06 4.03 8.17
CA GLY A 73 -10.25 4.11 6.73
C GLY A 73 -9.30 5.08 6.04
N GLU A 74 -8.14 5.35 6.64
CA GLU A 74 -7.07 6.16 6.06
C GLU A 74 -6.14 5.28 5.22
N LEU A 75 -5.74 5.77 4.06
CA LEU A 75 -4.85 5.07 3.14
C LEU A 75 -3.43 5.60 3.28
N TYR A 76 -2.47 4.68 3.46
CA TYR A 76 -1.05 4.94 3.45
C TYR A 76 -0.39 4.22 2.28
N LEU A 77 0.52 4.89 1.59
CA LEU A 77 1.26 4.34 0.46
C LEU A 77 2.75 4.61 0.60
N TRP A 78 3.57 3.68 0.10
CA TRP A 78 5.00 3.86 -0.09
C TRP A 78 5.54 2.97 -1.22
N GLY A 79 6.76 3.24 -1.67
CA GLY A 79 7.34 2.62 -2.86
C GLY A 79 7.29 3.54 -4.08
N ILE A 80 7.37 2.95 -5.27
CA ILE A 80 7.11 3.65 -6.54
C ILE A 80 5.63 3.50 -6.85
N ASP A 81 4.93 4.62 -6.84
CA ASP A 81 3.62 4.71 -7.45
C ASP A 81 3.78 4.60 -8.97
N GLY A 82 2.93 3.83 -9.63
CA GLY A 82 2.89 3.73 -11.09
C GLY A 82 2.42 5.02 -11.79
N GLY A 83 2.76 6.19 -11.24
CA GLY A 83 2.48 7.51 -11.81
C GLY A 83 1.08 8.04 -11.61
N THR A 84 0.39 7.74 -10.50
CA THR A 84 -1.06 8.01 -10.41
C THR A 84 -1.60 8.55 -9.09
N ILE A 85 -0.77 8.77 -8.06
CA ILE A 85 -1.26 9.39 -6.81
C ILE A 85 -0.42 10.62 -6.48
N GLY A 86 -0.78 11.73 -7.13
CA GLY A 86 -0.41 13.08 -6.73
C GLY A 86 1.01 13.55 -7.05
N GLU A 87 2.03 12.70 -7.03
CA GLU A 87 3.42 13.11 -7.30
C GLU A 87 4.26 11.95 -7.83
N SER A 88 4.95 12.17 -8.96
CA SER A 88 5.90 11.23 -9.55
C SER A 88 7.18 11.15 -8.70
N GLY A 89 7.37 10.07 -7.92
CA GLY A 89 8.63 9.89 -7.18
C GLY A 89 8.73 8.64 -6.31
N ARG A 90 9.97 8.19 -6.06
CA ARG A 90 10.27 7.11 -5.09
C ARG A 90 9.96 7.60 -3.69
N GLN A 91 9.01 6.97 -2.99
CA GLN A 91 8.71 7.29 -1.60
C GLN A 91 9.29 6.22 -0.67
N PHE A 92 10.31 6.60 0.10
CA PHE A 92 10.99 5.75 1.08
C PHE A 92 10.30 5.73 2.47
N LEU A 93 9.24 6.53 2.62
CA LEU A 93 8.44 6.69 3.82
C LEU A 93 6.98 6.47 3.51
N THR A 94 6.23 5.99 4.50
CA THR A 94 4.77 5.88 4.41
C THR A 94 4.13 7.26 4.38
N ARG A 95 3.32 7.53 3.36
CA ARG A 95 2.58 8.78 3.20
C ARG A 95 1.08 8.51 3.30
N LYS A 96 0.39 9.32 4.12
CA LYS A 96 -1.07 9.35 4.16
C LYS A 96 -1.62 10.06 2.92
N ILE A 97 -2.53 9.41 2.20
CA ILE A 97 -3.19 9.93 1.00
C ILE A 97 -4.54 10.55 1.42
N ALA A 98 -4.51 11.69 2.11
CA ALA A 98 -5.72 12.38 2.55
C ALA A 98 -6.35 13.25 1.44
N ASP A 99 -5.52 13.85 0.59
CA ASP A 99 -5.93 14.96 -0.28
C ASP A 99 -6.30 14.54 -1.71
N VAL A 100 -5.89 13.35 -2.16
CA VAL A 100 -6.04 12.94 -3.57
C VAL A 100 -7.50 12.74 -3.97
N PHE A 101 -8.38 12.49 -3.01
CA PHE A 101 -9.79 12.21 -3.25
C PHE A 101 -10.74 13.24 -2.62
N GLY A 102 -10.28 14.47 -2.39
CA GLY A 102 -11.14 15.55 -1.87
C GLY A 102 -11.38 15.52 -0.35
N GLY A 103 -10.43 15.01 0.43
CA GLY A 103 -10.34 15.28 1.88
C GLY A 103 -11.30 14.50 2.80
N SER A 104 -12.16 13.61 2.30
CA SER A 104 -13.09 12.82 3.13
C SER A 104 -13.30 11.38 2.66
N LEU A 105 -12.36 10.84 1.88
CA LEU A 105 -12.49 9.48 1.37
C LEU A 105 -12.13 8.46 2.45
N ARG A 106 -13.12 7.68 2.92
CA ARG A 106 -12.89 6.54 3.82
C ARG A 106 -12.71 5.28 2.99
N VAL A 107 -11.51 4.71 3.02
CA VAL A 107 -11.17 3.47 2.31
C VAL A 107 -11.63 2.28 3.12
N TYR A 108 -12.34 1.36 2.45
CA TYR A 108 -12.77 0.09 3.01
C TYR A 108 -11.76 -1.03 2.69
N SER A 109 -11.29 -1.10 1.45
CA SER A 109 -10.38 -2.15 1.00
C SER A 109 -9.50 -1.68 -0.16
N VAL A 110 -8.33 -2.29 -0.27
CA VAL A 110 -7.37 -2.08 -1.35
C VAL A 110 -6.91 -3.43 -1.87
N ALA A 111 -6.83 -3.55 -3.20
CA ALA A 111 -6.24 -4.69 -3.87
C ALA A 111 -5.15 -4.20 -4.84
N CYS A 112 -4.01 -4.88 -4.86
CA CYS A 112 -2.89 -4.55 -5.74
C CYS A 112 -2.65 -5.68 -6.73
N GLY A 113 -2.60 -5.33 -8.01
CA GLY A 113 -2.00 -6.13 -9.07
C GLY A 113 -0.53 -5.75 -9.28
N ALA A 114 0.11 -6.34 -10.28
CA ALA A 114 1.51 -6.08 -10.59
C ALA A 114 1.80 -4.61 -10.98
N TRP A 115 0.84 -3.95 -11.64
CA TRP A 115 1.01 -2.58 -12.17
C TRP A 115 -0.19 -1.67 -11.93
N HIS A 116 -1.18 -2.13 -11.17
CA HIS A 116 -2.40 -1.37 -10.87
C HIS A 116 -2.84 -1.64 -9.45
N THR A 117 -3.62 -0.71 -8.90
CA THR A 117 -4.22 -0.82 -7.59
C THR A 117 -5.67 -0.39 -7.69
N ALA A 118 -6.55 -1.13 -7.03
CA ALA A 118 -7.96 -0.82 -6.91
C ALA A 118 -8.26 -0.46 -5.46
N ILE A 119 -8.85 0.72 -5.27
CA ILE A 119 -9.33 1.20 -3.97
C ILE A 119 -10.85 1.15 -3.98
N VAL A 120 -11.44 0.62 -2.90
CA VAL A 120 -12.88 0.67 -2.67
C VAL A 120 -13.17 1.43 -1.39
N THR A 121 -14.12 2.35 -1.44
CA THR A 121 -14.54 3.16 -0.30
C THR A 121 -15.72 2.56 0.46
N PHE A 122 -15.97 3.05 1.67
CA PHE A 122 -17.19 2.73 2.42
C PHE A 122 -18.48 3.17 1.70
N SER A 123 -18.41 4.15 0.79
CA SER A 123 -19.54 4.58 -0.04
C SER A 123 -19.74 3.71 -1.29
N GLY A 124 -18.94 2.66 -1.48
CA GLY A 124 -19.00 1.76 -2.63
C GLY A 124 -18.38 2.35 -3.91
N GLN A 125 -17.68 3.47 -3.82
CA GLN A 125 -16.98 4.06 -4.95
C GLN A 125 -15.67 3.30 -5.18
N HIS A 126 -15.36 3.04 -6.45
CA HIS A 126 -14.16 2.32 -6.87
C HIS A 126 -13.20 3.29 -7.58
N TYR A 127 -11.92 3.20 -7.23
CA TYR A 127 -10.86 4.03 -7.81
C TYR A 127 -9.69 3.14 -8.24
N PRO A 128 -9.75 2.61 -9.48
CA PRO A 128 -8.63 1.89 -10.08
C PRO A 128 -7.61 2.90 -10.61
N TYR A 129 -6.33 2.66 -10.37
CA TYR A 129 -5.24 3.48 -10.90
C TYR A 129 -4.01 2.62 -11.24
N GLY A 130 -3.12 3.17 -12.08
CA GLY A 130 -1.93 2.48 -12.58
C GLY A 130 -2.01 2.23 -14.09
N SER A 131 -1.39 1.15 -14.57
CA SER A 131 -1.39 0.82 -15.99
C SER A 131 -2.74 0.29 -16.48
N GLY A 132 -3.28 0.91 -17.53
CA GLY A 132 -4.52 0.49 -18.21
C GLY A 132 -4.37 -0.71 -19.15
N THR A 133 -3.16 -1.24 -19.33
CA THR A 133 -2.90 -2.34 -20.29
C THR A 133 -3.87 -3.51 -20.06
N PHE A 134 -4.39 -4.08 -21.14
CA PHE A 134 -5.40 -5.16 -21.13
C PHE A 134 -6.77 -4.76 -20.55
N GLY A 135 -7.02 -3.46 -20.34
CA GLY A 135 -8.27 -2.98 -19.76
C GLY A 135 -8.43 -3.32 -18.27
N VAL A 136 -7.33 -3.60 -17.56
CA VAL A 136 -7.34 -4.05 -16.15
C VAL A 136 -7.92 -3.02 -15.17
N LEU A 137 -8.03 -1.76 -15.60
CA LEU A 137 -8.64 -0.69 -14.81
C LEU A 137 -10.18 -0.65 -14.97
N GLY A 138 -10.77 -1.38 -15.91
CA GLY A 138 -12.22 -1.56 -16.01
C GLY A 138 -13.02 -0.34 -16.46
N HIS A 139 -12.39 0.77 -16.88
CA HIS A 139 -13.09 1.96 -17.39
C HIS A 139 -13.60 1.82 -18.85
N GLY A 140 -13.43 0.67 -19.48
CA GLY A 140 -13.94 0.40 -20.83
C GLY A 140 -13.15 1.04 -21.97
N SER A 141 -11.96 1.58 -21.71
CA SER A 141 -11.01 1.99 -22.75
C SER A 141 -9.73 1.15 -22.65
N LEU A 142 -9.25 0.65 -23.79
CA LEU A 142 -7.97 -0.05 -23.93
C LEU A 142 -6.79 0.91 -23.83
#